data_AF-A0A1X7VHR3-F1
#
_entry.id   AF-A0A1X7VHR3-F1
#
_cell.length_a   1.000
_cell.length_b   1.000
_cell.length_c   1.000
_cell.angle_alpha   90.00
_cell.angle_beta   90.00
_cell.angle_gamma   90.00
#
_symmetry.space_group_name_H-M   'P 1'
#
loop_
_entity.id
_entity.type
_entity.pdbx_description
1 polymer ?
#
loop_
_entity_poly.entity_id
_entity_poly.type
_entity_poly.pdbx_seq_one_letter_code
_entity_poly.pdbx_strand_id
1 'polypeptide(L)'
;MENDSGELERLRSQVSVLQKEIQSLKTSNSRPKMKMTAEVIDSNPYSRLMALKKMGVIHNYEEIRERVVVIVGIGGVGSVAAEMLARCGIGKLLLFDYDKVELANMNRLFFRPEQSGLSKVEAAKATLSAINPDVEIEVHNYNITTVENFGHFMDRLRKGHLCGSKPVDLVLSCVDNFEARMAINQVCNELDQVWLESGVSENAVSGHIQFINPGETACFACAPPLIVASNVDEKTLKRDGVCAASLPTTMGIVAGLLVQNSLKLLLRFGVVTHYVGYNALKDYFPSMVMKPNPNCQNSHCQKRQEEYQSGKKKSSIIEMEKVPVEDIVHESNEWGISIVEDSGDTKQDLKVSEGIQYAYDPVGETIDLQNKEEKIEKNELSIDKLQAMLKNL
;
A
#
# COMPACT_ATOMS: atom_id res chain seq x y z
N MET A 1 50.00 5.44 40.03
CA MET A 1 49.69 4.68 38.81
C MET A 1 49.10 3.29 39.09
N GLU A 2 49.15 2.74 40.32
CA GLU A 2 48.53 1.42 40.62
C GLU A 2 47.03 1.48 40.97
N ASN A 3 46.48 2.65 41.31
CA ASN A 3 45.08 2.78 41.74
C ASN A 3 44.06 2.81 40.58
N ASP A 4 44.47 3.18 39.38
CA ASP A 4 43.60 3.25 38.18
C ASP A 4 43.23 1.85 37.64
N SER A 5 44.10 0.86 37.84
CA SER A 5 43.93 -0.50 37.32
C SER A 5 42.72 -1.22 37.95
N GLY A 6 42.60 -1.15 39.29
CA GLY A 6 41.52 -1.80 40.03
C GLY A 6 40.15 -1.13 39.82
N GLU A 7 40.13 0.18 39.61
CA GLU A 7 38.90 0.92 39.30
C GLU A 7 38.39 0.59 37.89
N LEU A 8 39.30 0.47 36.91
CA LEU A 8 38.97 0.07 35.55
C LEU A 8 38.39 -1.36 35.50
N GLU A 9 38.94 -2.28 36.28
CA GLU A 9 38.49 -3.68 36.33
C GLU A 9 37.12 -3.81 37.03
N ARG A 10 36.91 -3.04 38.10
CA ARG A 10 35.60 -2.92 38.76
C ARG A 10 34.53 -2.35 37.82
N LEU A 11 34.84 -1.27 37.08
CA LEU A 11 33.92 -0.68 36.10
C LEU A 11 33.58 -1.65 34.98
N ARG A 12 34.56 -2.39 34.44
CA ARG A 12 34.33 -3.44 33.43
C ARG A 12 33.42 -4.55 33.94
N SER A 13 33.61 -4.98 35.19
CA SER A 13 32.74 -5.95 35.84
C SER A 13 31.31 -5.43 35.98
N GLN A 14 31.14 -4.19 36.46
CA GLN A 14 29.83 -3.53 36.56
C GLN A 14 29.13 -3.40 35.19
N VAL A 15 29.87 -3.00 34.15
CA VAL A 15 29.33 -2.94 32.78
C VAL A 15 28.89 -4.33 32.31
N SER A 16 29.65 -5.38 32.60
CA SER A 16 29.28 -6.76 32.23
C SER A 16 28.01 -7.23 32.95
N VAL A 17 27.86 -6.92 34.24
CA VAL A 17 26.65 -7.24 35.02
C VAL A 17 25.44 -6.48 34.48
N LEU A 18 25.57 -5.17 34.26
CA LEU A 18 24.49 -4.35 33.69
C LEU A 18 24.12 -4.81 32.28
N GLN A 19 25.09 -5.21 31.46
CA GLN A 19 24.82 -5.79 30.13
C GLN A 19 24.02 -7.09 30.24
N LYS A 20 24.34 -7.96 31.21
CA LYS A 20 23.58 -9.21 31.46
C LYS A 20 22.17 -8.93 31.98
N GLU A 21 21.99 -7.97 32.88
CA GLU A 21 20.67 -7.55 33.36
C GLU A 21 19.81 -6.91 32.26
N ILE A 22 20.41 -6.06 31.42
CA ILE A 22 19.72 -5.51 30.24
C ILE A 22 19.32 -6.64 29.29
N GLN A 23 20.19 -7.63 29.08
CA GLN A 23 19.89 -8.79 28.25
C GLN A 23 18.74 -9.62 28.83
N SER A 24 18.72 -9.86 30.14
CA SER A 24 17.66 -10.63 30.81
C SER A 24 16.31 -9.92 30.79
N LEU A 25 16.29 -8.60 31.00
CA LEU A 25 15.09 -7.76 30.90
C LEU A 25 14.55 -7.67 29.47
N LYS A 26 15.44 -7.70 28.47
CA LYS A 26 15.03 -7.80 27.05
C LYS A 26 14.41 -9.15 26.73
N THR A 27 14.90 -10.25 27.32
CA THR A 27 14.34 -11.58 27.08
C THR A 27 13.08 -11.87 27.89
N SER A 28 12.89 -11.25 29.07
CA SER A 28 11.72 -11.48 29.92
C SER A 28 10.42 -10.94 29.34
N ASN A 29 10.49 -9.93 28.48
CA ASN A 29 9.32 -9.24 27.91
C ASN A 29 8.95 -9.71 26.49
N SER A 30 9.68 -10.65 25.91
CA SER A 30 9.40 -11.15 24.56
C SER A 30 8.76 -12.53 24.61
N ARG A 31 7.58 -12.68 24.00
CA ARG A 31 6.93 -13.99 23.86
C ARG A 31 7.78 -14.92 22.98
N PRO A 32 7.73 -16.25 23.17
CA PRO A 32 8.41 -17.18 22.26
C PRO A 32 7.86 -17.06 20.84
N LYS A 33 8.64 -17.53 19.86
CA LYS A 33 8.16 -17.66 18.49
C LYS A 33 7.01 -18.66 18.41
N MET A 34 5.95 -18.33 17.68
CA MET A 34 4.73 -19.10 17.55
C MET A 34 4.44 -19.44 16.08
N LYS A 35 3.77 -20.57 15.88
CA LYS A 35 3.13 -20.86 14.59
C LYS A 35 1.80 -20.12 14.53
N MET A 36 1.39 -19.76 13.32
CA MET A 36 0.10 -19.13 13.09
C MET A 36 -1.00 -20.21 13.20
N THR A 37 -1.94 -20.03 14.14
CA THR A 37 -3.04 -20.98 14.39
C THR A 37 -4.39 -20.27 14.40
N ALA A 38 -5.44 -21.00 14.00
CA ALA A 38 -6.83 -20.49 13.98
C ALA A 38 -7.59 -20.71 15.31
N GLU A 39 -6.87 -21.13 16.35
CA GLU A 39 -7.43 -21.36 17.68
C GLU A 39 -7.78 -20.02 18.34
N VAL A 40 -9.01 -19.91 18.82
CA VAL A 40 -9.54 -18.67 19.41
C VAL A 40 -9.30 -18.73 20.92
N ILE A 41 -8.09 -18.33 21.32
CA ILE A 41 -7.67 -18.16 22.71
C ILE A 41 -7.02 -16.80 22.88
N ASP A 42 -7.09 -16.23 24.09
CA ASP A 42 -6.57 -14.88 24.36
C ASP A 42 -5.05 -14.76 24.23
N SER A 43 -4.33 -15.87 24.37
CA SER A 43 -2.87 -15.93 24.18
C SER A 43 -2.44 -16.00 22.72
N ASN A 44 -3.35 -16.18 21.76
CA ASN A 44 -3.04 -16.26 20.34
C ASN A 44 -3.23 -14.90 19.64
N PRO A 45 -2.14 -14.17 19.31
CA PRO A 45 -2.22 -12.88 18.64
C PRO A 45 -2.75 -12.97 17.20
N TYR A 46 -2.75 -14.16 16.59
CA TYR A 46 -3.21 -14.38 15.22
C TYR A 46 -4.67 -14.81 15.13
N SER A 47 -5.35 -15.08 16.24
CA SER A 47 -6.72 -15.61 16.27
C SER A 47 -7.71 -14.79 15.43
N ARG A 48 -7.65 -13.45 15.52
CA ARG A 48 -8.54 -12.54 14.77
C ARG A 48 -8.17 -12.43 13.28
N LEU A 49 -6.88 -12.57 12.96
CA LEU A 49 -6.41 -12.57 11.58
C LEU A 49 -6.82 -13.87 10.88
N MET A 50 -6.66 -15.00 11.55
CA MET A 50 -7.09 -16.31 11.06
C MET A 50 -8.61 -16.46 10.93
N ALA A 51 -9.40 -15.60 11.59
CA ALA A 51 -10.84 -15.55 11.38
C ALA A 51 -11.21 -15.15 9.94
N LEU A 52 -10.37 -14.37 9.23
CA LEU A 52 -10.58 -14.01 7.83
C LEU A 52 -10.65 -15.23 6.91
N LYS A 53 -9.93 -16.31 7.26
CA LYS A 53 -10.01 -17.61 6.59
C LYS A 53 -11.33 -18.32 6.85
N LYS A 54 -11.82 -18.29 8.10
CA LYS A 54 -13.13 -18.86 8.46
C LYS A 54 -14.30 -18.11 7.82
N MET A 55 -14.17 -16.79 7.65
CA MET A 55 -15.16 -15.94 6.99
C MET A 55 -15.13 -16.03 5.46
N GLY A 56 -14.22 -16.82 4.88
CA GLY A 56 -14.10 -16.95 3.43
C GLY A 56 -13.54 -15.73 2.70
N VAL A 57 -12.98 -14.75 3.43
CA VAL A 57 -12.41 -13.53 2.82
C VAL A 57 -11.01 -13.78 2.27
N ILE A 58 -10.19 -14.55 3.01
CA ILE A 58 -8.80 -14.87 2.64
C ILE A 58 -8.52 -16.35 2.92
N HIS A 59 -8.42 -17.19 1.89
CA HIS A 59 -8.30 -18.64 2.06
C HIS A 59 -6.92 -19.11 2.53
N ASN A 60 -5.88 -18.32 2.28
CA ASN A 60 -4.47 -18.69 2.42
C ASN A 60 -3.70 -17.69 3.29
N TYR A 61 -4.33 -17.17 4.35
CA TYR A 61 -3.74 -16.13 5.21
C TYR A 61 -2.35 -16.51 5.75
N GLU A 62 -2.12 -17.80 6.03
CA GLU A 62 -0.83 -18.29 6.55
C GLU A 62 0.35 -18.04 5.62
N GLU A 63 0.13 -17.91 4.30
CA GLU A 63 1.17 -17.60 3.32
C GLU A 63 1.88 -16.28 3.60
N ILE A 64 1.26 -15.36 4.37
CA ILE A 64 1.91 -14.08 4.74
C ILE A 64 3.23 -14.31 5.47
N ARG A 65 3.39 -15.44 6.16
CA ARG A 65 4.61 -15.84 6.89
C ARG A 65 5.78 -16.19 5.96
N GLU A 66 5.51 -16.45 4.69
CA GLU A 66 6.53 -16.79 3.70
C GLU A 66 6.98 -15.56 2.91
N ARG A 67 6.24 -14.44 3.03
CA ARG A 67 6.47 -13.25 2.23
C ARG A 67 7.51 -12.32 2.85
N VAL A 68 8.26 -11.65 1.98
CA VAL A 68 9.32 -10.70 2.31
C VAL A 68 9.04 -9.35 1.68
N VAL A 69 8.94 -8.32 2.53
CA VAL A 69 8.67 -6.94 2.09
C VAL A 69 9.85 -6.05 2.44
N VAL A 70 10.31 -5.28 1.45
CA VAL A 70 11.28 -4.21 1.64
C VAL A 70 10.54 -2.90 1.87
N ILE A 71 10.95 -2.11 2.85
CA ILE A 71 10.43 -0.76 3.09
C ILE A 71 11.59 0.23 3.03
N VAL A 72 11.50 1.20 2.13
CA VAL A 72 12.48 2.28 2.00
C VAL A 72 11.85 3.57 2.53
N GLY A 73 12.48 4.16 3.55
CA GLY A 73 11.97 5.27 4.34
C GLY A 73 11.14 4.77 5.52
N ILE A 74 11.70 4.83 6.73
CA ILE A 74 11.03 4.52 8.01
C ILE A 74 10.65 5.83 8.70
N GLY A 75 9.97 6.70 7.94
CA GLY A 75 9.40 7.96 8.40
C GLY A 75 7.97 7.79 8.91
N GLY A 76 7.11 8.79 8.69
CA GLY A 76 5.73 8.78 9.18
C GLY A 76 4.85 7.68 8.58
N VAL A 77 4.93 7.48 7.25
CA VAL A 77 4.16 6.42 6.56
C VAL A 77 4.84 5.06 6.75
N GLY A 78 6.14 4.96 6.48
CA GLY A 78 6.85 3.69 6.47
C GLY A 78 6.96 3.01 7.82
N SER A 79 7.07 3.76 8.92
CA SER A 79 7.09 3.17 10.27
C SER A 79 5.76 2.52 10.65
N VAL A 80 4.64 3.19 10.35
CA VAL A 80 3.28 2.65 10.55
C VAL A 80 3.04 1.46 9.62
N ALA A 81 3.47 1.53 8.36
CA ALA A 81 3.35 0.41 7.43
C ALA A 81 4.14 -0.83 7.91
N ALA A 82 5.37 -0.63 8.43
CA ALA A 82 6.17 -1.68 9.01
C ALA A 82 5.50 -2.31 10.24
N GLU A 83 4.90 -1.48 11.11
CA GLU A 83 4.15 -1.96 12.27
C GLU A 83 2.92 -2.79 11.87
N MET A 84 2.12 -2.31 10.92
CA MET A 84 0.94 -3.03 10.42
C MET A 84 1.34 -4.39 9.82
N LEU A 85 2.37 -4.43 8.96
CA LEU A 85 2.86 -5.68 8.37
C LEU A 85 3.43 -6.64 9.43
N ALA A 86 4.16 -6.11 10.42
CA ALA A 86 4.67 -6.92 11.51
C ALA A 86 3.53 -7.52 12.35
N ARG A 87 2.48 -6.75 12.64
CA ARG A 87 1.27 -7.22 13.35
C ARG A 87 0.47 -8.25 12.53
N CYS A 88 0.42 -8.11 11.21
CA CYS A 88 -0.13 -9.13 10.30
C CYS A 88 0.68 -10.44 10.27
N GLY A 89 1.90 -10.42 10.81
CA GLY A 89 2.76 -11.60 10.85
C GLY A 89 3.49 -11.84 9.54
N ILE A 90 3.92 -10.80 8.82
CA ILE A 90 4.81 -10.95 7.66
C ILE A 90 6.04 -11.82 7.99
N GLY A 91 6.54 -12.57 7.02
CA GLY A 91 7.71 -13.44 7.21
C GLY A 91 8.98 -12.65 7.54
N LYS A 92 9.33 -11.70 6.68
CA LYS A 92 10.52 -10.86 6.84
C LYS A 92 10.29 -9.42 6.37
N LEU A 93 10.88 -8.48 7.09
CA LEU A 93 10.98 -7.07 6.71
C LEU A 93 12.44 -6.67 6.50
N LEU A 94 12.74 -6.01 5.38
CA LEU A 94 14.01 -5.33 5.16
C LEU A 94 13.76 -3.82 5.20
N LEU A 95 14.39 -3.12 6.14
CA LEU A 95 14.17 -1.69 6.36
C LEU A 95 15.40 -0.90 5.91
N PHE A 96 15.19 0.11 5.07
CA PHE A 96 16.23 1.04 4.61
C PHE A 96 15.85 2.46 5.00
N ASP A 97 16.68 3.13 5.79
CA ASP A 97 16.59 4.55 6.12
C ASP A 97 17.98 5.02 6.57
N TYR A 98 18.36 6.26 6.33
CA TYR A 98 19.65 6.80 6.73
C TYR A 98 19.56 7.81 7.88
N ASP A 99 18.34 8.22 8.24
CA ASP A 99 18.10 9.24 9.24
C ASP A 99 18.13 8.67 10.67
N LYS A 100 18.24 9.60 11.61
CA LYS A 100 18.05 9.36 13.03
C LYS A 100 16.65 9.79 13.46
N VAL A 101 16.20 9.23 14.58
CA VAL A 101 14.98 9.67 15.26
C VAL A 101 15.28 11.02 15.90
N GLU A 102 14.42 12.01 15.62
CA GLU A 102 14.49 13.33 16.22
C GLU A 102 13.22 13.62 17.02
N LEU A 103 13.30 14.49 18.03
CA LEU A 103 12.12 14.93 18.79
C LEU A 103 11.08 15.63 17.89
N ALA A 104 11.53 16.28 16.81
CA ALA A 104 10.65 16.86 15.80
C ALA A 104 9.77 15.81 15.09
N ASN A 105 10.09 14.51 15.19
CA ASN A 105 9.28 13.44 14.62
C ASN A 105 8.15 12.96 15.54
N MET A 106 8.06 13.45 16.78
CA MET A 106 7.08 13.00 17.79
C MET A 106 5.64 13.42 17.51
N ASN A 107 5.41 14.33 16.55
CA ASN A 107 4.07 14.62 16.04
C ASN A 107 3.53 13.48 15.14
N ARG A 108 4.38 12.51 14.79
CA ARG A 108 4.05 11.33 13.99
C ARG A 108 3.89 10.11 14.90
N LEU A 109 3.32 9.06 14.35
CA LEU A 109 3.13 7.79 15.05
C LEU A 109 4.46 7.03 15.17
N PHE A 110 4.43 5.92 15.92
CA PHE A 110 5.47 4.89 16.04
C PHE A 110 6.66 5.19 16.97
N PHE A 111 7.48 6.20 16.67
CA PHE A 111 8.69 6.48 17.48
C PHE A 111 8.34 7.13 18.82
N ARG A 112 9.15 6.87 19.84
CA ARG A 112 8.99 7.44 21.18
C ARG A 112 10.14 8.39 21.56
N PRO A 113 9.93 9.34 22.50
CA PRO A 113 10.96 10.32 22.87
C PRO A 113 12.27 9.69 23.33
N GLU A 114 12.22 8.53 24.00
CA GLU A 114 13.40 7.84 24.53
C GLU A 114 14.27 7.23 23.42
N GLN A 115 13.77 7.17 22.18
CA GLN A 115 14.49 6.65 21.02
C GLN A 115 15.23 7.74 20.24
N SER A 116 15.10 9.01 20.65
CA SER A 116 15.77 10.15 20.00
C SER A 116 17.29 9.94 19.94
N GLY A 117 17.88 10.20 18.78
CA GLY A 117 19.32 10.03 18.51
C GLY A 117 19.73 8.65 17.99
N LEU A 118 18.87 7.64 18.09
CA LEU A 118 19.08 6.33 17.44
C LEU A 118 18.81 6.44 15.94
N SER A 119 19.39 5.54 15.13
CA SER A 119 18.97 5.41 13.73
C SER A 119 17.51 4.95 13.67
N LYS A 120 16.75 5.48 12.70
CA LYS A 120 15.33 5.12 12.54
C LYS A 120 15.14 3.62 12.36
N VAL A 121 16.00 2.98 11.56
CA VAL A 121 15.91 1.54 11.31
C VAL A 121 16.19 0.70 12.57
N GLU A 122 17.16 1.06 13.41
CA GLU A 122 17.46 0.27 14.62
C GLU A 122 16.39 0.49 15.70
N ALA A 123 15.91 1.73 15.87
CA ALA A 123 14.79 2.03 16.75
C ALA A 123 13.52 1.28 16.32
N ALA A 124 13.26 1.21 15.00
CA ALA A 124 12.15 0.46 14.45
C ALA A 124 12.31 -1.05 14.67
N LYS A 125 13.49 -1.61 14.40
CA LYS A 125 13.77 -3.04 14.65
C LYS A 125 13.52 -3.41 16.10
N ALA A 126 13.97 -2.60 17.05
CA ALA A 126 13.75 -2.85 18.47
C ALA A 126 12.25 -2.87 18.83
N THR A 127 11.49 -1.88 18.37
CA THR A 127 10.04 -1.80 18.60
C THR A 127 9.29 -2.95 17.92
N LEU A 128 9.56 -3.22 16.65
CA LEU A 128 8.85 -4.23 15.85
C LEU A 128 9.15 -5.66 16.34
N SER A 129 10.39 -5.94 16.74
CA SER A 129 10.77 -7.24 17.32
C SER A 129 10.07 -7.50 18.65
N ALA A 130 9.79 -6.45 19.43
CA ALA A 130 9.01 -6.55 20.66
C ALA A 130 7.50 -6.73 20.38
N ILE A 131 6.98 -6.09 19.32
CA ILE A 131 5.59 -6.25 18.89
C ILE A 131 5.32 -7.67 18.39
N ASN A 132 6.19 -8.18 17.51
CA ASN A 132 6.03 -9.51 16.96
C ASN A 132 7.40 -10.20 16.75
N PRO A 133 7.83 -11.06 17.69
CA PRO A 133 9.10 -11.78 17.59
C PRO A 133 9.14 -12.84 16.48
N ASP A 134 8.00 -13.13 15.86
CA ASP A 134 7.89 -14.10 14.76
C ASP A 134 8.41 -13.54 13.43
N VAL A 135 8.53 -12.22 13.30
CA VAL A 135 8.96 -11.53 12.08
C VAL A 135 10.48 -11.43 12.06
N GLU A 136 11.12 -11.82 10.96
CA GLU A 136 12.55 -11.54 10.75
C GLU A 136 12.73 -10.09 10.32
N ILE A 137 13.61 -9.33 10.99
CA ILE A 137 13.85 -7.92 10.68
C ILE A 137 15.32 -7.70 10.38
N GLU A 138 15.57 -7.33 9.14
CA GLU A 138 16.88 -6.91 8.63
C GLU A 138 16.85 -5.41 8.37
N VAL A 139 17.93 -4.71 8.73
CA VAL A 139 17.98 -3.25 8.71
C VAL A 139 19.27 -2.76 8.08
N HIS A 140 19.16 -1.64 7.38
CA HIS A 140 20.24 -1.03 6.62
C HIS A 140 20.21 0.48 6.84
N ASN A 141 21.18 0.99 7.59
CA ASN A 141 21.28 2.40 7.96
C ASN A 141 22.17 3.18 6.98
N TYR A 142 21.72 3.39 5.76
CA TYR A 142 22.48 4.10 4.75
C TYR A 142 21.59 4.72 3.66
N ASN A 143 22.11 5.72 2.94
CA ASN A 143 21.40 6.33 1.82
C ASN A 143 21.54 5.45 0.56
N ILE A 144 20.40 5.00 0.02
CA ILE A 144 20.33 4.12 -1.15
C ILE A 144 20.72 4.81 -2.48
N THR A 145 20.79 6.16 -2.52
CA THR A 145 21.09 6.91 -3.75
C THR A 145 22.59 7.03 -4.03
N THR A 146 23.44 6.74 -3.05
CA THR A 146 24.90 6.80 -3.26
C THR A 146 25.38 5.61 -4.10
N VAL A 147 26.38 5.85 -4.95
CA VAL A 147 26.92 4.83 -5.88
C VAL A 147 27.37 3.57 -5.14
N GLU A 148 28.02 3.73 -3.98
CA GLU A 148 28.51 2.64 -3.14
C GLU A 148 27.37 1.76 -2.60
N ASN A 149 26.27 2.39 -2.17
CA ASN A 149 25.16 1.70 -1.53
C ASN A 149 24.12 1.16 -2.50
N PHE A 150 24.00 1.77 -3.69
CA PHE A 150 23.03 1.39 -4.71
C PHE A 150 23.19 -0.07 -5.13
N GLY A 151 24.44 -0.52 -5.32
CA GLY A 151 24.74 -1.91 -5.65
C GLY A 151 24.32 -2.89 -4.55
N HIS A 152 24.57 -2.52 -3.28
CA HIS A 152 24.15 -3.34 -2.14
C HIS A 152 22.62 -3.38 -2.00
N PHE A 153 21.93 -2.25 -2.17
CA PHE A 153 20.46 -2.21 -2.17
C PHE A 153 19.87 -3.15 -3.23
N MET A 154 20.38 -3.10 -4.46
CA MET A 154 19.97 -4.01 -5.54
C MET A 154 20.24 -5.48 -5.20
N ASP A 155 21.38 -5.80 -4.58
CA ASP A 155 21.69 -7.17 -4.14
C ASP A 155 20.70 -7.67 -3.08
N ARG A 156 20.34 -6.83 -2.11
CA ARG A 156 19.35 -7.17 -1.08
C ARG A 156 17.95 -7.38 -1.67
N LEU A 157 17.54 -6.63 -2.70
CA LEU A 157 16.28 -6.91 -3.40
C LEU A 157 16.32 -8.26 -4.12
N ARG A 158 17.47 -8.65 -4.70
CA ARG A 158 17.64 -9.95 -5.40
C ARG A 158 17.75 -11.16 -4.47
N LYS A 159 18.35 -11.01 -3.28
CA LYS A 159 18.76 -12.13 -2.41
C LYS A 159 18.24 -12.03 -0.97
N GLY A 160 17.54 -10.96 -0.63
CA GLY A 160 17.08 -10.68 0.74
C GLY A 160 15.89 -11.52 1.21
N HIS A 161 15.30 -12.33 0.32
CA HIS A 161 14.19 -13.21 0.67
C HIS A 161 14.61 -14.27 1.70
N LEU A 162 13.64 -14.80 2.45
CA LEU A 162 13.81 -15.96 3.35
C LEU A 162 14.37 -17.21 2.64
N CYS A 163 14.16 -17.29 1.33
CA CYS A 163 14.70 -18.33 0.45
C CYS A 163 15.75 -17.61 -0.38
N GLY A 164 17.03 -17.69 0.01
CA GLY A 164 18.12 -16.86 -0.54
C GLY A 164 18.39 -16.99 -2.05
N SER A 165 17.58 -17.76 -2.78
CA SER A 165 17.57 -17.90 -4.23
C SER A 165 16.47 -17.09 -4.93
N LYS A 166 15.60 -16.39 -4.19
CA LYS A 166 14.48 -15.60 -4.74
C LYS A 166 14.62 -14.11 -4.42
N PRO A 167 14.15 -13.23 -5.32
CA PRO A 167 13.99 -11.81 -5.01
C PRO A 167 12.90 -11.63 -3.95
N VAL A 168 12.87 -10.46 -3.33
CA VAL A 168 11.81 -10.05 -2.38
C VAL A 168 10.45 -10.00 -3.07
N ASP A 169 9.35 -10.25 -2.34
CA ASP A 169 8.02 -10.26 -2.95
C ASP A 169 7.54 -8.87 -3.34
N LEU A 170 7.89 -7.85 -2.54
CA LEU A 170 7.36 -6.50 -2.70
C LEU A 170 8.30 -5.44 -2.10
N VAL A 171 8.42 -4.30 -2.77
CA VAL A 171 9.10 -3.11 -2.26
C VAL A 171 8.08 -2.01 -1.99
N LEU A 172 8.16 -1.35 -0.84
CA LEU A 172 7.34 -0.20 -0.47
C LEU A 172 8.23 1.05 -0.40
N SER A 173 7.96 2.02 -1.25
CA SER A 173 8.59 3.34 -1.20
C SER A 173 7.77 4.27 -0.32
N CYS A 174 8.36 4.65 0.82
CA CYS A 174 7.80 5.55 1.82
C CYS A 174 8.75 6.75 2.08
N VAL A 175 9.57 7.08 1.09
CA VAL A 175 10.56 8.17 1.13
C VAL A 175 9.92 9.53 0.88
N ASP A 176 10.61 10.60 1.23
CA ASP A 176 10.08 11.97 1.16
C ASP A 176 10.62 12.79 -0.02
N ASN A 177 11.63 12.30 -0.75
CA ASN A 177 12.28 13.01 -1.85
C ASN A 177 12.17 12.27 -3.19
N PHE A 178 12.28 12.99 -4.30
CA PHE A 178 12.14 12.42 -5.64
C PHE A 178 13.38 11.65 -6.09
N GLU A 179 14.57 12.03 -5.61
CA GLU A 179 15.83 11.34 -5.92
C GLU A 179 15.77 9.86 -5.50
N ALA A 180 15.36 9.59 -4.25
CA ALA A 180 15.20 8.23 -3.75
C ALA A 180 14.08 7.47 -4.48
N ARG A 181 12.95 8.13 -4.83
CA ARG A 181 11.90 7.49 -5.65
C ARG A 181 12.43 7.07 -7.02
N MET A 182 13.22 7.92 -7.66
CA MET A 182 13.85 7.62 -8.95
C MET A 182 14.89 6.49 -8.84
N ALA A 183 15.67 6.45 -7.76
CA ALA A 183 16.62 5.36 -7.50
C ALA A 183 15.88 4.01 -7.32
N ILE A 184 14.81 3.97 -6.53
CA ILE A 184 13.97 2.77 -6.36
C ILE A 184 13.37 2.36 -7.70
N ASN A 185 12.82 3.31 -8.47
CA ASN A 185 12.26 3.06 -9.79
C ASN A 185 13.29 2.47 -10.77
N GLN A 186 14.53 2.97 -10.76
CA GLN A 186 15.61 2.44 -11.59
C GLN A 186 15.89 0.98 -11.25
N VAL A 187 16.11 0.67 -9.96
CA VAL A 187 16.38 -0.71 -9.52
C VAL A 187 15.21 -1.63 -9.85
N CYS A 188 13.98 -1.19 -9.58
CA CYS A 188 12.81 -2.05 -9.80
C CYS A 188 12.57 -2.34 -11.29
N ASN A 189 12.76 -1.37 -12.19
CA ASN A 189 12.70 -1.62 -13.63
C ASN A 189 13.82 -2.56 -14.10
N GLU A 190 15.03 -2.40 -13.57
CA GLU A 190 16.15 -3.29 -13.90
C GLU A 190 15.92 -4.72 -13.41
N LEU A 191 15.36 -4.91 -12.21
CA LEU A 191 15.11 -6.21 -11.60
C LEU A 191 13.80 -6.87 -12.01
N ASP A 192 12.93 -6.14 -12.70
CA ASP A 192 11.51 -6.52 -12.87
C ASP A 192 10.78 -6.72 -11.53
N GLN A 193 11.14 -5.92 -10.52
CA GLN A 193 10.60 -6.01 -9.17
C GLN A 193 9.29 -5.22 -9.07
N VAL A 194 8.25 -5.88 -8.56
CA VAL A 194 6.97 -5.23 -8.22
C VAL A 194 7.14 -4.37 -6.98
N TRP A 195 6.57 -3.17 -7.00
CA TRP A 195 6.66 -2.23 -5.89
C TRP A 195 5.42 -1.33 -5.77
N LEU A 196 5.22 -0.76 -4.59
CA LEU A 196 4.24 0.28 -4.31
C LEU A 196 4.95 1.55 -3.89
N GLU A 197 4.51 2.68 -4.43
CA GLU A 197 4.94 4.00 -4.01
C GLU A 197 3.85 4.66 -3.17
N SER A 198 4.28 5.49 -2.21
CA SER A 198 3.38 6.29 -1.38
C SER A 198 3.92 7.70 -1.20
N GLY A 199 2.99 8.66 -1.14
CA GLY A 199 3.28 10.06 -0.93
C GLY A 199 2.27 10.73 -0.03
N VAL A 200 2.72 11.75 0.69
CA VAL A 200 1.90 12.70 1.45
C VAL A 200 2.34 14.09 1.03
N SER A 201 1.40 14.99 0.78
CA SER A 201 1.71 16.36 0.37
C SER A 201 2.35 17.17 1.50
N GLU A 202 3.12 18.20 1.14
CA GLU A 202 3.80 19.07 2.11
C GLU A 202 2.86 19.82 3.07
N ASN A 203 1.59 20.01 2.68
CA ASN A 203 0.55 20.60 3.52
C ASN A 203 -0.27 19.57 4.32
N ALA A 204 0.11 18.29 4.27
CA ALA A 204 -0.50 17.15 4.98
C ALA A 204 -2.00 16.88 4.71
N VAL A 205 -2.63 17.53 3.74
CA VAL A 205 -4.07 17.36 3.44
C VAL A 205 -4.35 16.50 2.20
N SER A 206 -3.31 15.88 1.63
CA SER A 206 -3.47 14.87 0.59
C SER A 206 -2.37 13.82 0.65
N GLY A 207 -2.64 12.68 0.02
CA GLY A 207 -1.66 11.62 -0.16
C GLY A 207 -2.14 10.63 -1.21
N HIS A 208 -1.31 9.65 -1.52
CA HIS A 208 -1.65 8.61 -2.49
C HIS A 208 -0.83 7.35 -2.26
N ILE A 209 -1.30 6.27 -2.88
CA ILE A 209 -0.48 5.09 -3.16
C ILE A 209 -0.57 4.74 -4.64
N GLN A 210 0.50 4.19 -5.19
CA GLN A 210 0.58 3.75 -6.57
C GLN A 210 1.24 2.37 -6.66
N PHE A 211 0.56 1.43 -7.31
CA PHE A 211 1.10 0.12 -7.67
C PHE A 211 1.87 0.18 -8.98
N ILE A 212 3.09 -0.33 -8.94
CA ILE A 212 4.02 -0.30 -10.05
C ILE A 212 4.50 -1.72 -10.35
N ASN A 213 3.97 -2.28 -11.44
CA ASN A 213 4.48 -3.50 -12.06
C ASN A 213 5.22 -3.12 -13.35
N PRO A 214 6.57 -3.17 -13.37
CA PRO A 214 7.35 -2.76 -14.53
C PRO A 214 6.85 -3.39 -15.84
N GLY A 215 6.59 -2.55 -16.85
CA GLY A 215 6.10 -2.99 -18.15
C GLY A 215 4.57 -3.10 -18.29
N GLU A 216 3.84 -3.33 -17.19
CA GLU A 216 2.38 -3.43 -17.19
C GLU A 216 1.70 -2.11 -16.78
N THR A 217 2.22 -1.45 -15.74
CA THR A 217 1.72 -0.18 -15.23
C THR A 217 2.77 0.92 -15.35
N ALA A 218 2.33 2.18 -15.27
CA ALA A 218 3.24 3.32 -15.30
C ALA A 218 4.31 3.21 -14.21
N CYS A 219 5.58 3.20 -14.62
CA CYS A 219 6.68 3.41 -13.70
C CYS A 219 6.75 4.89 -13.28
N PHE A 220 7.51 5.22 -12.24
CA PHE A 220 7.59 6.59 -11.73
C PHE A 220 8.14 7.57 -12.78
N ALA A 221 9.00 7.09 -13.68
CA ALA A 221 9.56 7.88 -14.80
C ALA A 221 8.63 7.98 -16.03
N CYS A 222 7.46 7.31 -16.05
CA CYS A 222 6.50 7.44 -17.15
C CYS A 222 5.77 8.78 -17.12
N ALA A 223 5.45 9.26 -15.93
CA ALA A 223 4.79 10.54 -15.67
C ALA A 223 5.54 11.30 -14.55
N PRO A 224 6.78 11.75 -14.81
CA PRO A 224 7.59 12.40 -13.80
C PRO A 224 6.97 13.75 -13.37
N PRO A 225 7.10 14.13 -12.10
CA PRO A 225 6.70 15.47 -11.66
C PRO A 225 7.55 16.54 -12.36
N LEU A 226 7.02 17.75 -12.46
CA LEU A 226 7.65 18.86 -13.21
C LEU A 226 9.11 19.06 -12.83
N ILE A 227 9.43 19.03 -11.53
CA ILE A 227 10.79 19.24 -11.04
C ILE A 227 11.79 18.23 -11.63
N VAL A 228 11.41 16.95 -11.67
CA VAL A 228 12.22 15.86 -12.24
C VAL A 228 12.31 16.03 -13.77
N ALA A 229 11.19 16.33 -14.43
CA ALA A 229 11.17 16.54 -15.88
C ALA A 229 12.03 17.73 -16.32
N SER A 230 12.12 18.77 -15.50
CA SER A 230 12.92 19.97 -15.73
C SER A 230 14.39 19.87 -15.28
N ASN A 231 14.81 18.75 -14.69
CA ASN A 231 16.14 18.56 -14.10
C ASN A 231 16.53 19.64 -13.08
N VAL A 232 15.55 20.14 -12.33
CA VAL A 232 15.78 21.10 -11.24
C VAL A 232 16.13 20.33 -9.98
N ASP A 233 17.17 20.77 -9.25
CA ASP A 233 17.53 20.15 -7.98
C ASP A 233 16.45 20.45 -6.91
N GLU A 234 15.89 19.41 -6.30
CA GLU A 234 14.90 19.50 -5.22
C GLU A 234 15.39 20.35 -4.04
N LYS A 235 16.70 20.38 -3.80
CA LYS A 235 17.30 21.22 -2.74
C LYS A 235 17.06 22.70 -2.96
N THR A 236 16.79 23.15 -4.19
CA THR A 236 16.46 24.55 -4.48
C THR A 236 15.07 24.97 -3.99
N LEU A 237 14.15 24.01 -3.77
CA LEU A 237 12.80 24.26 -3.25
C LEU A 237 12.75 24.26 -1.72
N LYS A 238 13.64 23.51 -1.07
CA LYS A 238 13.70 23.43 0.40
C LYS A 238 14.32 24.71 0.95
N ARG A 239 13.50 25.57 1.57
CA ARG A 239 13.98 26.74 2.32
C ARG A 239 14.37 26.32 3.73
N ASP A 240 15.56 26.73 4.16
CA ASP A 240 16.03 26.50 5.52
C ASP A 240 15.02 27.06 6.54
N GLY A 241 14.64 26.23 7.52
CA GLY A 241 13.67 26.58 8.56
C GLY A 241 12.20 26.36 8.21
N VAL A 242 11.88 25.89 6.99
CA VAL A 242 10.50 25.52 6.61
C VAL A 242 10.39 23.99 6.58
N CYS A 243 9.71 23.41 7.58
CA CYS A 243 9.37 22.00 7.57
C CYS A 243 8.06 21.77 6.84
N ALA A 244 7.97 20.68 6.05
CA ALA A 244 6.69 20.20 5.56
C ALA A 244 5.76 19.92 6.75
N ALA A 245 4.51 20.39 6.64
CA ALA A 245 3.49 20.05 7.61
C ALA A 245 3.32 18.52 7.59
N SER A 246 3.18 17.92 8.76
CA SER A 246 2.91 16.50 8.88
C SER A 246 1.80 16.26 9.88
N LEU A 247 0.77 15.56 9.42
CA LEU A 247 -0.39 15.20 10.22
C LEU A 247 -0.43 13.67 10.38
N PRO A 248 -0.44 13.14 11.62
CA PRO A 248 -0.39 11.70 11.86
C PRO A 248 -1.60 10.97 11.27
N THR A 249 -2.74 11.63 11.12
CA THR A 249 -3.96 11.06 10.52
C THR A 249 -3.76 10.75 9.05
N THR A 250 -3.27 11.71 8.24
CA THR A 250 -3.00 11.51 6.82
C THR A 250 -1.96 10.43 6.60
N MET A 251 -0.89 10.42 7.41
CA MET A 251 0.12 9.36 7.36
C MET A 251 -0.47 7.98 7.69
N GLY A 252 -1.32 7.89 8.71
CA GLY A 252 -2.00 6.66 9.10
C GLY A 252 -2.96 6.13 8.02
N ILE A 253 -3.72 7.01 7.37
CA ILE A 253 -4.62 6.65 6.25
C ILE A 253 -3.80 6.13 5.07
N VAL A 254 -2.75 6.85 4.65
CA VAL A 254 -1.90 6.43 3.53
C VAL A 254 -1.17 5.12 3.84
N ALA A 255 -0.64 4.94 5.05
CA ALA A 255 -0.02 3.69 5.47
C ALA A 255 -1.03 2.53 5.50
N GLY A 256 -2.25 2.77 5.98
CA GLY A 256 -3.33 1.80 5.97
C GLY A 256 -3.70 1.36 4.55
N LEU A 257 -3.89 2.32 3.63
CA LEU A 257 -4.15 2.02 2.22
C LEU A 257 -2.99 1.23 1.60
N LEU A 258 -1.75 1.63 1.87
CA LEU A 258 -0.54 1.00 1.35
C LEU A 258 -0.44 -0.47 1.77
N VAL A 259 -0.60 -0.74 3.07
CA VAL A 259 -0.54 -2.11 3.60
C VAL A 259 -1.75 -2.93 3.16
N GLN A 260 -2.95 -2.34 3.11
CA GLN A 260 -4.13 -3.04 2.59
C GLN A 260 -3.92 -3.48 1.13
N ASN A 261 -3.34 -2.61 0.28
CA ASN A 261 -3.04 -2.97 -1.10
C ASN A 261 -1.91 -4.02 -1.20
N SER A 262 -0.94 -3.96 -0.30
CA SER A 262 0.13 -4.97 -0.17
C SER A 262 -0.43 -6.34 0.19
N LEU A 263 -1.37 -6.40 1.16
CA LEU A 263 -2.02 -7.65 1.56
C LEU A 263 -2.87 -8.23 0.42
N LYS A 264 -3.68 -7.40 -0.25
CA LYS A 264 -4.47 -7.82 -1.43
C LYS A 264 -3.60 -8.47 -2.49
N LEU A 265 -2.42 -7.88 -2.76
CA LEU A 265 -1.46 -8.40 -3.73
C LEU A 265 -0.80 -9.71 -3.25
N LEU A 266 -0.27 -9.74 -2.03
CA LEU A 266 0.50 -10.89 -1.51
C LEU A 266 -0.39 -12.12 -1.27
N LEU A 267 -1.60 -11.90 -0.74
CA LEU A 267 -2.56 -12.94 -0.36
C LEU A 267 -3.66 -13.16 -1.40
N ARG A 268 -3.65 -12.42 -2.52
CA ARG A 268 -4.52 -12.64 -3.68
C ARG A 268 -6.00 -12.61 -3.34
N PHE A 269 -6.43 -11.55 -2.65
CA PHE A 269 -7.84 -11.32 -2.33
C PHE A 269 -8.25 -9.89 -2.70
N GLY A 270 -9.54 -9.73 -3.00
CA GLY A 270 -10.10 -8.46 -3.43
C GLY A 270 -9.45 -7.93 -4.72
N VAL A 271 -9.64 -6.63 -4.99
CA VAL A 271 -9.11 -5.98 -6.19
C VAL A 271 -7.90 -5.13 -5.84
N VAL A 272 -6.73 -5.44 -6.41
CA VAL A 272 -5.52 -4.62 -6.26
C VAL A 272 -5.73 -3.28 -6.98
N THR A 273 -5.52 -2.19 -6.25
CA THR A 273 -5.73 -0.85 -6.76
C THR A 273 -4.44 -0.33 -7.41
N HIS A 274 -4.53 0.17 -8.63
CA HIS A 274 -3.37 0.68 -9.38
C HIS A 274 -2.90 2.03 -8.86
N TYR A 275 -3.85 2.92 -8.59
CA TYR A 275 -3.63 4.17 -7.88
C TYR A 275 -4.86 4.48 -7.05
N VAL A 276 -4.65 4.95 -5.84
CA VAL A 276 -5.69 5.63 -5.06
C VAL A 276 -5.09 6.86 -4.40
N GLY A 277 -5.74 7.99 -4.64
CA GLY A 277 -5.46 9.24 -3.95
C GLY A 277 -6.32 9.36 -2.70
N TYR A 278 -5.92 10.26 -1.81
CA TYR A 278 -6.67 10.69 -0.66
C TYR A 278 -6.63 12.21 -0.59
N ASN A 279 -7.79 12.84 -0.58
CA ASN A 279 -7.95 14.27 -0.35
C ASN A 279 -8.70 14.47 0.97
N ALA A 280 -7.98 14.89 2.00
CA ALA A 280 -8.49 15.06 3.35
C ALA A 280 -9.47 16.23 3.49
N LEU A 281 -9.49 17.18 2.54
CA LEU A 281 -10.42 18.32 2.59
C LEU A 281 -11.83 17.97 2.12
N LYS A 282 -11.97 16.89 1.36
CA LYS A 282 -13.24 16.49 0.72
C LYS A 282 -13.61 15.03 1.00
N ASP A 283 -12.86 14.35 1.86
CA ASP A 283 -12.96 12.90 2.11
C ASP A 283 -13.05 12.09 0.82
N TYR A 284 -12.26 12.49 -0.18
CA TYR A 284 -12.37 11.99 -1.55
C TYR A 284 -11.21 11.04 -1.88
N PHE A 285 -11.55 9.87 -2.40
CA PHE A 285 -10.61 8.79 -2.74
C PHE A 285 -10.66 8.45 -4.24
N PRO A 286 -10.03 9.25 -5.12
CA PRO A 286 -10.00 8.95 -6.54
C PRO A 286 -9.16 7.70 -6.81
N SER A 287 -9.68 6.78 -7.63
CA SER A 287 -8.90 5.68 -8.17
C SER A 287 -8.66 5.85 -9.66
N MET A 288 -7.49 5.45 -10.13
CA MET A 288 -7.14 5.47 -11.55
C MET A 288 -6.19 4.33 -11.90
N VAL A 289 -6.08 4.07 -13.20
CA VAL A 289 -5.11 3.15 -13.78
C VAL A 289 -4.16 3.96 -14.64
N MET A 290 -2.89 4.01 -14.25
CA MET A 290 -1.85 4.66 -15.04
C MET A 290 -1.10 3.62 -15.86
N LYS A 291 -1.13 3.78 -17.19
CA LYS A 291 -0.46 2.89 -18.14
C LYS A 291 0.97 3.37 -18.45
N PRO A 292 1.87 2.45 -18.82
CA PRO A 292 3.25 2.79 -19.19
C PRO A 292 3.29 3.81 -20.33
N ASN A 293 4.28 4.70 -20.28
CA ASN A 293 4.62 5.58 -21.40
C ASN A 293 5.52 4.80 -22.37
N PRO A 294 5.12 4.58 -23.64
CA PRO A 294 5.95 3.90 -24.64
C PRO A 294 7.30 4.58 -24.87
N ASN A 295 7.36 5.89 -24.67
CA ASN A 295 8.56 6.71 -24.82
C ASN A 295 9.16 7.10 -23.46
N CYS A 296 8.99 6.27 -22.42
CA CYS A 296 9.57 6.52 -21.11
C CYS A 296 11.10 6.71 -21.23
N GLN A 297 11.67 7.70 -20.53
CA GLN A 297 13.11 7.97 -20.55
C GLN A 297 13.95 6.80 -20.00
N ASN A 298 13.34 5.91 -19.22
CA ASN A 298 14.01 4.74 -18.66
C ASN A 298 14.00 3.57 -19.66
N SER A 299 15.17 3.21 -20.19
CA SER A 299 15.32 2.12 -21.17
C SER A 299 14.90 0.75 -20.63
N HIS A 300 15.11 0.48 -19.33
CA HIS A 300 14.63 -0.76 -18.73
C HIS A 300 13.10 -0.80 -18.69
N CYS A 301 12.43 0.34 -18.44
CA CYS A 301 10.97 0.40 -18.50
C CYS A 301 10.45 0.04 -19.91
N GLN A 302 11.06 0.59 -20.97
CA GLN A 302 10.71 0.24 -22.35
C GLN A 302 10.90 -1.27 -22.62
N LYS A 303 12.04 -1.83 -22.21
CA LYS A 303 12.30 -3.26 -22.32
C LYS A 303 11.25 -4.12 -21.59
N ARG A 304 10.84 -3.73 -20.37
CA ARG A 304 9.78 -4.46 -19.63
C ARG A 304 8.42 -4.36 -20.33
N GLN A 305 8.12 -3.24 -21.00
CA GLN A 305 6.90 -3.11 -21.80
C GLN A 305 6.90 -4.09 -22.97
N GLU A 306 8.02 -4.23 -23.69
CA GLU A 306 8.15 -5.22 -24.78
C GLU A 306 7.98 -6.67 -24.29
N GLU A 307 8.57 -6.99 -23.13
CA GLU A 307 8.44 -8.31 -22.50
C GLU A 307 6.98 -8.61 -22.08
N TYR A 308 6.25 -7.61 -21.59
CA TYR A 308 4.83 -7.74 -21.25
C TYR A 308 3.96 -7.89 -22.51
N GLN A 309 4.16 -7.05 -23.53
CA GLN A 309 3.40 -7.08 -24.78
C GLN A 309 3.61 -8.39 -25.57
N SER A 310 4.83 -8.95 -25.54
CA SER A 310 5.13 -10.24 -26.16
C SER A 310 4.59 -11.45 -25.39
N GLY A 311 3.92 -11.25 -24.26
CA GLY A 311 3.38 -12.31 -23.41
C GLY A 311 4.44 -13.12 -22.65
N LYS A 312 5.72 -12.72 -22.73
CA LYS A 312 6.81 -13.36 -21.97
C LYS A 312 6.67 -13.09 -20.47
N LYS A 313 6.08 -11.95 -20.10
CA LYS A 313 5.73 -11.59 -18.73
C LYS A 313 4.21 -11.61 -18.57
N LYS A 314 3.73 -12.32 -17.54
CA LYS A 314 2.32 -12.30 -17.13
C LYS A 314 2.07 -11.20 -16.09
N SER A 315 0.81 -10.77 -15.97
CA SER A 315 0.41 -9.82 -14.92
C SER A 315 0.74 -10.38 -13.53
N SER A 316 1.21 -9.49 -12.65
CA SER A 316 1.41 -9.81 -11.24
C SER A 316 0.10 -9.72 -10.45
N ILE A 317 -0.92 -9.08 -11.02
CA ILE A 317 -2.28 -9.13 -10.51
C ILE A 317 -2.93 -10.38 -11.09
N ILE A 318 -3.32 -11.31 -10.22
CA ILE A 318 -4.21 -12.38 -10.62
C ILE A 318 -5.59 -11.74 -10.65
N GLU A 319 -6.18 -11.66 -11.85
CA GLU A 319 -7.62 -11.38 -11.94
C GLU A 319 -8.34 -12.43 -11.11
N MET A 320 -9.07 -11.99 -10.08
CA MET A 320 -9.98 -12.91 -9.41
C MET A 320 -10.89 -13.47 -10.50
N GLU A 321 -10.93 -14.79 -10.65
CA GLU A 321 -12.05 -15.43 -11.32
C GLU A 321 -13.30 -14.81 -10.71
N LYS A 322 -14.18 -14.27 -11.56
CA LYS A 322 -15.50 -13.82 -11.09
C LYS A 322 -16.04 -14.99 -10.29
N VAL A 323 -16.12 -14.84 -8.97
CA VAL A 323 -16.84 -15.80 -8.14
C VAL A 323 -18.21 -15.87 -8.81
N PRO A 324 -18.64 -17.05 -9.30
CA PRO A 324 -19.96 -17.16 -9.89
C PRO A 324 -20.91 -16.54 -8.88
N VAL A 325 -21.72 -15.57 -9.33
CA VAL A 325 -22.78 -15.05 -8.49
C VAL A 325 -23.72 -16.23 -8.30
N GLU A 326 -23.52 -16.99 -7.23
CA GLU A 326 -24.50 -17.97 -6.79
C GLU A 326 -25.76 -17.17 -6.49
N ASP A 327 -26.89 -17.65 -7.00
CA ASP A 327 -28.18 -17.05 -6.68
C ASP A 327 -28.30 -16.96 -5.16
N ILE A 328 -28.61 -15.77 -4.65
CA ILE A 328 -28.71 -15.54 -3.21
C ILE A 328 -29.89 -16.37 -2.69
N VAL A 329 -29.59 -17.46 -1.97
CA VAL A 329 -30.60 -18.29 -1.33
C VAL A 329 -30.91 -17.73 0.05
N HIS A 330 -32.17 -17.37 0.28
CA HIS A 330 -32.65 -16.99 1.61
C HIS A 330 -33.12 -18.24 2.36
N GLU A 331 -32.51 -18.53 3.52
CA GLU A 331 -32.91 -19.66 4.37
C GLU A 331 -34.39 -19.60 4.78
N SER A 332 -34.94 -18.38 4.90
CA SER A 332 -36.36 -18.15 5.15
C SER A 332 -36.85 -16.92 4.39
N ASN A 333 -38.09 -16.98 3.93
CA ASN A 333 -38.81 -15.86 3.33
C ASN A 333 -40.31 -15.97 3.66
N GLU A 334 -40.62 -16.01 4.96
CA GLU A 334 -41.98 -16.18 5.47
C GLU A 334 -42.94 -15.06 5.02
N TRP A 335 -42.37 -13.89 4.72
CA TRP A 335 -43.08 -12.67 4.34
C TRP A 335 -43.29 -12.53 2.83
N GLY A 336 -42.85 -13.50 2.03
CA GLY A 336 -43.02 -13.49 0.57
C GLY A 336 -42.34 -12.29 -0.09
N ILE A 337 -41.23 -11.81 0.47
CA ILE A 337 -40.48 -10.67 -0.05
C ILE A 337 -39.88 -11.08 -1.39
N SER A 338 -40.24 -10.38 -2.46
CA SER A 338 -39.71 -10.60 -3.81
C SER A 338 -38.79 -9.45 -4.22
N ILE A 339 -37.72 -9.78 -4.94
CA ILE A 339 -36.89 -8.79 -5.62
C ILE A 339 -37.66 -8.34 -6.88
N VAL A 340 -38.04 -7.07 -6.94
CA VAL A 340 -38.62 -6.47 -8.15
C VAL A 340 -37.47 -5.91 -8.97
N GLU A 341 -37.31 -6.39 -10.20
CA GLU A 341 -36.34 -5.81 -11.14
C GLU A 341 -36.89 -4.48 -11.66
N ASP A 342 -36.13 -3.39 -11.50
CA ASP A 342 -36.49 -2.04 -11.99
C ASP A 342 -36.50 -1.91 -13.54
N SER A 343 -36.34 -3.02 -14.26
CA SER A 343 -36.26 -3.07 -15.71
C SER A 343 -37.17 -4.15 -16.29
N GLY A 344 -38.46 -3.85 -16.42
CA GLY A 344 -39.38 -4.65 -17.24
C GLY A 344 -40.85 -4.41 -16.90
N ASP A 345 -41.63 -4.03 -17.92
CA ASP A 345 -43.09 -3.95 -17.92
C ASP A 345 -43.73 -5.10 -17.12
N THR A 346 -44.14 -4.83 -15.89
CA THR A 346 -44.96 -5.74 -15.11
C THR A 346 -46.41 -5.28 -15.17
N LYS A 347 -47.08 -5.62 -16.27
CA LYS A 347 -48.52 -5.95 -16.19
C LYS A 347 -48.64 -7.26 -15.41
N GLN A 348 -48.44 -7.20 -14.10
CA GLN A 348 -48.92 -8.24 -13.21
C GLN A 348 -50.38 -7.90 -12.87
N ASP A 349 -51.31 -8.74 -13.33
CA ASP A 349 -52.68 -8.75 -12.81
C ASP A 349 -52.61 -9.19 -11.33
N LEU A 350 -52.35 -8.24 -10.44
CA LEU A 350 -52.42 -8.43 -9.00
C LEU A 350 -53.90 -8.56 -8.61
N LYS A 351 -54.42 -9.80 -8.64
CA LYS A 351 -55.71 -10.11 -8.03
C LYS A 351 -55.57 -10.03 -6.52
N VAL A 352 -56.12 -8.98 -5.94
CA VAL A 352 -56.24 -8.84 -4.49
C VAL A 352 -57.23 -9.89 -3.95
N SER A 353 -56.94 -10.45 -2.77
CA SER A 353 -57.77 -11.44 -2.08
C SER A 353 -59.19 -10.89 -1.82
N GLU A 354 -60.19 -11.77 -1.77
CA GLU A 354 -61.58 -11.41 -1.45
C GLU A 354 -61.65 -10.59 -0.15
N GLY A 355 -62.16 -9.36 -0.23
CA GLY A 355 -62.34 -8.45 0.89
C GLY A 355 -61.32 -7.30 1.02
N ILE A 356 -60.33 -7.22 0.12
CA ILE A 356 -59.35 -6.11 0.09
C ILE A 356 -59.56 -5.29 -1.18
N GLN A 357 -59.62 -3.96 -1.04
CA GLN A 357 -59.69 -3.00 -2.15
C GLN A 357 -58.52 -2.02 -2.07
N TYR A 358 -58.01 -1.57 -3.23
CA TYR A 358 -57.01 -0.52 -3.28
C TYR A 358 -57.59 0.81 -2.82
N ALA A 359 -56.80 1.62 -2.10
CA ALA A 359 -57.21 2.95 -1.64
C ALA A 359 -57.26 4.00 -2.79
N TYR A 360 -56.71 3.67 -3.94
CA TYR A 360 -56.71 4.45 -5.18
C TYR A 360 -56.63 3.49 -6.36
N ASP A 361 -57.33 3.78 -7.46
CA ASP A 361 -57.19 2.99 -8.68
C ASP A 361 -55.75 3.06 -9.20
N PRO A 362 -55.15 1.95 -9.66
CA PRO A 362 -53.91 2.03 -10.41
C PRO A 362 -54.22 2.86 -11.66
N VAL A 363 -53.58 4.03 -11.77
CA VAL A 363 -53.77 4.94 -12.89
C VAL A 363 -53.41 4.18 -14.18
N GLY A 364 -54.43 3.71 -14.87
CA GLY A 364 -54.35 3.04 -16.17
C GLY A 364 -54.17 4.02 -17.33
N GLU A 365 -53.41 5.10 -17.11
CA GLU A 365 -52.92 5.94 -18.20
C GLU A 365 -51.45 5.60 -18.42
N THR A 366 -51.23 4.73 -19.41
CA THR A 366 -50.00 4.77 -20.19
C THR A 366 -49.82 6.20 -20.69
N ILE A 367 -49.03 7.00 -19.96
CA ILE A 367 -48.31 8.10 -20.60
C ILE A 367 -47.32 7.41 -21.51
N ASP A 368 -47.65 7.40 -22.79
CA ASP A 368 -46.78 6.95 -23.87
C ASP A 368 -45.51 7.82 -23.87
N LEU A 369 -44.51 7.40 -23.09
CA LEU A 369 -43.18 7.98 -23.09
C LEU A 369 -42.36 7.54 -24.32
N GLN A 370 -42.93 6.77 -25.25
CA GLN A 370 -42.27 6.46 -26.53
C GLN A 370 -42.36 7.62 -27.54
N ASN A 371 -42.94 8.77 -27.19
CA ASN A 371 -42.97 9.97 -28.05
C ASN A 371 -42.37 11.24 -27.44
N LYS A 372 -41.49 11.12 -26.44
CA LYS A 372 -40.50 12.16 -26.11
C LYS A 372 -39.10 11.57 -26.01
N GLU A 373 -38.64 10.96 -27.11
CA GLU A 373 -37.26 11.19 -27.49
C GLU A 373 -37.15 12.69 -27.80
N GLU A 374 -36.52 13.45 -26.91
CA GLU A 374 -35.81 14.63 -27.35
C GLU A 374 -34.88 14.16 -28.48
N LYS A 375 -35.24 14.50 -29.71
CA LYS A 375 -34.32 14.47 -30.84
C LYS A 375 -33.09 15.27 -30.43
N ILE A 376 -32.04 14.59 -30.00
CA ILE A 376 -30.70 15.10 -30.20
C ILE A 376 -30.51 15.05 -31.71
N GLU A 377 -30.70 16.20 -32.37
CA GLU A 377 -30.23 16.39 -33.73
C GLU A 377 -28.75 16.04 -33.76
N LYS A 378 -28.39 14.93 -34.40
CA LYS A 378 -27.04 14.68 -34.85
C LYS A 378 -26.69 15.78 -35.84
N ASN A 379 -26.04 16.82 -35.35
CA ASN A 379 -25.42 17.82 -36.20
C ASN A 379 -24.20 17.16 -36.88
N GLU A 380 -24.43 16.55 -38.06
CA GLU A 380 -23.37 16.11 -38.97
C GLU A 380 -22.68 17.33 -39.59
N LEU A 381 -21.89 18.04 -38.78
CA LEU A 381 -20.92 19.00 -39.29
C LEU A 381 -19.65 18.25 -39.68
N SER A 382 -19.35 18.23 -40.98
CA SER A 382 -18.12 17.62 -41.49
C SER A 382 -16.89 18.31 -40.91
N ILE A 383 -15.84 17.52 -40.68
CA ILE A 383 -14.56 17.94 -40.09
C ILE A 383 -13.96 19.15 -40.83
N ASP A 384 -14.17 19.25 -42.14
CA ASP A 384 -13.68 20.36 -42.97
C ASP A 384 -14.33 21.71 -42.62
N LYS A 385 -15.61 21.71 -42.19
CA LYS A 385 -16.30 22.95 -41.76
C LYS A 385 -15.80 23.42 -40.39
N LEU A 386 -15.46 22.51 -39.49
CA LEU A 386 -14.89 22.84 -38.18
C LEU A 386 -13.49 23.45 -38.31
N GLN A 387 -12.67 22.94 -39.24
CA GLN A 387 -11.34 23.50 -39.52
C GLN A 387 -11.39 24.89 -40.17
N ALA A 388 -12.44 25.20 -40.95
CA ALA A 388 -12.62 26.52 -41.54
C ALA A 388 -13.04 27.58 -40.49
N MET A 389 -13.84 27.20 -39.48
CA MET A 389 -14.28 28.13 -38.43
C MET A 389 -13.16 28.51 -37.46
N LEU A 390 -12.20 27.61 -37.22
CA LEU A 390 -11.02 27.87 -36.37
C LEU A 390 -9.97 28.79 -37.01
N LYS A 391 -10.05 29.07 -38.32
CA LYS A 391 -9.13 30.00 -39.01
C LYS A 391 -9.58 31.47 -38.97
N ASN A 392 -10.79 31.75 -38.50
CA ASN A 392 -11.34 33.11 -38.39
C ASN A 392 -11.58 33.55 -36.93
N LEU A 393 -10.96 32.85 -35.98
CA LEU A 393 -10.72 33.28 -34.59
C LEU A 393 -9.22 33.53 -34.44
#